data_AF-A0AAV6YU26-F1
#
_entry.id   AF-A0AAV6YU26-F1
#
_cell.length_a   1.000
_cell.length_b   1.000
_cell.length_c   1.000
_cell.angle_alpha   90.00
_cell.angle_beta   90.00
_cell.angle_gamma   90.00
#
_symmetry.space_group_name_H-M   'P 1'
#
loop_
_entity.id
_entity.type
_entity.pdbx_description
1 polymer ?
#
loop_
_entity_poly.entity_id
_entity_poly.type
_entity_poly.pdbx_seq_one_letter_code
_entity_poly.pdbx_strand_id
1 'polypeptide(L)'
;QVSQLQSQPWWKIQLFVWEPVLFGTWDGVFTSCMINIFGVVLFLRTGWLVGNTGILLGIFLVSIVILVALVTVLSGIGVCERCSIGSGGVYSMISTVLGGKVGGTVGLLYVFGQCVAGAMYITGFAESISAILHLQSTWAVRGISLAVLLALLGINLAGVKWIIRLQLLLLLLLAVSTLDFVIGSFTHLDPGKTRMGSGARIS
;
A
#
# COMPACT_ATOMS: atom_id res chain seq x y z
N GLN A 1 29.79 30.08 -37.35
CA GLN A 1 29.97 28.64 -37.68
C GLN A 1 29.93 27.87 -36.37
N VAL A 2 29.02 26.95 -36.06
CA VAL A 2 28.00 26.23 -36.83
C VAL A 2 26.85 25.92 -35.85
N SER A 3 25.65 26.20 -36.32
CA SER A 3 24.33 25.66 -35.94
C SER A 3 24.30 24.27 -35.27
N GLN A 4 23.57 24.14 -34.16
CA GLN A 4 22.58 23.08 -33.97
C GLN A 4 21.43 23.56 -33.07
N LEU A 5 20.39 24.11 -33.70
CA LEU A 5 19.04 24.09 -33.15
C LEU A 5 18.66 22.62 -32.94
N GLN A 6 18.74 22.10 -31.71
CA GLN A 6 18.13 20.81 -31.42
C GLN A 6 16.64 21.01 -31.21
N SER A 7 15.92 20.99 -32.33
CA SER A 7 14.47 20.93 -32.40
C SER A 7 13.95 19.76 -31.57
N GLN A 8 13.35 20.05 -30.42
CA GLN A 8 12.48 19.10 -29.75
C GLN A 8 11.15 19.07 -30.51
N PRO A 9 10.63 17.90 -30.93
CA PRO A 9 9.36 17.83 -31.65
C PRO A 9 8.21 18.33 -30.77
N TRP A 10 7.45 19.29 -31.30
CA TRP A 10 6.35 20.01 -30.64
C TRP A 10 5.22 19.10 -30.11
N TRP A 11 5.14 17.84 -30.55
CA TRP A 11 4.14 16.86 -30.09
C TRP A 11 4.42 16.31 -28.69
N LYS A 12 5.66 16.39 -28.17
CA LYS A 12 5.97 15.86 -26.82
C LYS A 12 5.68 16.84 -25.69
N ILE A 13 5.46 18.12 -26.00
CA ILE A 13 5.28 19.17 -24.98
C ILE A 13 3.78 19.37 -24.67
N GLN A 14 2.88 18.92 -25.53
CA GLN A 14 1.43 19.15 -25.38
C GLN A 14 0.65 17.95 -24.81
N LEU A 15 1.24 16.74 -24.78
CA LEU A 15 0.51 15.52 -24.40
C LEU A 15 0.70 15.11 -22.92
N PHE A 16 1.60 15.78 -22.20
CA PHE A 16 1.95 15.41 -20.83
C PHE A 16 2.19 16.64 -19.93
N VAL A 17 1.49 17.74 -20.19
CA VAL A 17 1.31 18.78 -19.16
C VAL A 17 0.20 18.29 -18.23
N TRP A 18 0.61 17.39 -17.33
CA TRP A 18 -0.05 17.31 -16.05
C TRP A 18 0.37 18.59 -15.34
N GLU A 19 -0.55 19.52 -15.11
CA GLU A 19 -0.36 20.47 -14.02
C GLU A 19 0.16 19.65 -12.83
N PRO A 20 1.37 19.95 -12.31
CA PRO A 20 1.73 19.46 -11.01
C PRO A 20 0.78 20.19 -10.07
N VAL A 21 -0.38 19.57 -9.83
CA VAL A 21 -1.10 19.75 -8.58
C VAL A 21 -0.03 19.58 -7.52
N LEU A 22 0.41 20.71 -6.96
CA LEU A 22 1.44 20.76 -5.93
C LEU A 22 0.83 20.03 -4.74
N PHE A 23 1.02 18.70 -4.71
CA PHE A 23 0.61 17.89 -3.59
C PHE A 23 1.46 18.33 -2.42
N GLY A 24 0.82 18.86 -1.38
CA GLY A 24 1.48 19.10 -0.13
C GLY A 24 2.09 17.79 0.39
N THR A 25 3.20 17.89 1.12
CA THR A 25 3.89 16.74 1.73
C THR A 25 2.94 15.86 2.56
N TRP A 26 1.93 16.49 3.16
CA TRP A 26 0.86 15.84 3.93
C TRP A 26 -0.18 15.12 3.07
N ASP A 27 -0.63 15.74 1.99
CA ASP A 27 -1.77 15.23 1.23
C ASP A 27 -1.35 14.07 0.31
N GLY A 28 -0.14 14.15 -0.26
CA GLY A 28 0.40 13.14 -1.16
C GLY A 28 1.21 12.05 -0.46
N VAL A 29 2.32 12.42 0.18
CA VAL A 29 3.35 11.47 0.62
C VAL A 29 2.95 10.77 1.91
N PHE A 30 2.48 11.53 2.90
CA PHE A 30 2.10 10.97 4.20
C PHE A 30 0.91 10.01 4.08
N THR A 31 -0.15 10.41 3.38
CA THR A 31 -1.32 9.56 3.10
C THR A 31 -0.91 8.26 2.39
N SER A 32 -0.07 8.36 1.36
CA SER A 32 0.38 7.19 0.61
C SER A 32 1.29 6.27 1.43
N CYS A 33 2.05 6.80 2.37
CA CYS A 33 2.88 5.99 3.25
C CYS A 33 2.02 5.27 4.30
N MET A 34 1.06 5.98 4.92
CA MET A 34 0.14 5.39 5.90
C MET A 34 -0.65 4.24 5.30
N ILE A 35 -1.24 4.39 4.11
CA ILE A 35 -2.03 3.31 3.51
C ILE A 35 -1.19 2.07 3.16
N ASN A 36 0.07 2.28 2.77
CA ASN A 36 0.98 1.17 2.44
C ASN A 36 1.41 0.41 3.70
N ILE A 37 1.64 1.11 4.81
CA ILE A 37 1.98 0.50 6.10
C ILE A 37 0.76 -0.17 6.73
N PHE A 38 -0.38 0.53 6.80
CA PHE A 38 -1.61 0.06 7.44
C PHE A 38 -2.50 -0.79 6.54
N GLY A 39 -2.04 -1.22 5.37
CA GLY A 39 -2.85 -1.92 4.38
C GLY A 39 -3.60 -3.13 4.93
N VAL A 40 -4.69 -3.50 4.24
CA VAL A 40 -5.63 -4.59 4.59
C VAL A 40 -4.95 -5.92 4.99
N VAL A 41 -3.76 -6.19 4.46
CA VAL A 41 -2.97 -7.39 4.79
C VAL A 41 -2.59 -7.45 6.27
N LEU A 42 -2.40 -6.32 6.97
CA LEU A 42 -2.12 -6.35 8.40
C LEU A 42 -3.30 -6.91 9.20
N PHE A 43 -4.55 -6.60 8.84
CA PHE A 43 -5.70 -7.14 9.56
C PHE A 43 -5.88 -8.65 9.34
N LEU A 44 -5.74 -9.11 8.10
CA LEU A 44 -5.87 -10.53 7.76
C LEU A 44 -4.70 -11.37 8.29
N ARG A 45 -3.47 -10.85 8.22
CA ARG A 45 -2.27 -11.64 8.54
C ARG A 45 -1.82 -11.48 9.98
N THR A 46 -1.99 -10.34 10.63
CA THR A 46 -1.59 -10.16 12.05
C THR A 46 -2.48 -11.00 12.96
N GLY A 47 -3.78 -11.11 12.67
CA GLY A 47 -4.69 -11.97 13.43
C GLY A 47 -4.28 -13.45 13.38
N TRP A 48 -3.98 -13.96 12.18
CA TRP A 48 -3.49 -15.33 12.02
C TRP A 48 -2.09 -15.54 12.62
N LEU A 49 -1.18 -14.57 12.46
CA LEU A 49 0.17 -14.61 13.00
C LEU A 49 0.16 -14.68 14.53
N VAL A 50 -0.58 -13.79 15.20
CA VAL A 50 -0.70 -13.79 16.66
C VAL A 50 -1.41 -15.06 17.15
N GLY A 51 -2.40 -15.56 16.41
CA GLY A 51 -3.09 -16.81 16.73
C GLY A 51 -2.19 -18.06 16.68
N ASN A 52 -1.26 -18.13 15.72
CA ASN A 52 -0.40 -19.31 15.54
C ASN A 52 0.93 -19.22 16.32
N THR A 53 1.51 -18.03 16.48
CA THR A 53 2.82 -17.82 17.11
C THR A 53 2.71 -17.42 18.59
N GLY A 54 1.53 -17.00 19.06
CA GLY A 54 1.29 -16.53 20.42
C GLY A 54 1.73 -15.09 20.66
N ILE A 55 1.21 -14.46 21.72
CA ILE A 55 1.41 -13.02 22.01
C ILE A 55 2.88 -12.66 22.21
N LEU A 56 3.64 -13.46 22.96
CA LEU A 56 5.02 -13.11 23.35
C LEU A 56 5.96 -13.06 22.13
N LEU A 57 5.88 -14.08 21.27
CA LEU A 57 6.65 -14.13 20.02
C LEU A 57 6.13 -13.12 19.00
N GLY A 58 4.81 -12.85 18.97
CA GLY A 58 4.23 -11.80 18.15
C GLY A 58 4.80 -10.41 18.46
N ILE A 59 4.90 -10.06 19.75
CA ILE A 59 5.50 -8.78 20.19
C ILE A 59 6.98 -8.71 19.78
N PHE A 60 7.74 -9.79 19.96
CA PHE A 60 9.15 -9.83 19.56
C PHE A 60 9.33 -9.64 18.04
N LEU A 61 8.49 -10.28 17.23
CA LEU A 61 8.53 -10.17 15.77
C LEU A 61 8.20 -8.74 15.33
N VAL A 62 7.14 -8.13 15.88
CA VAL A 62 6.76 -6.73 15.58
C VAL A 62 7.89 -5.78 15.98
N SER A 63 8.53 -5.99 17.13
CA SER A 63 9.67 -5.17 17.56
C SER A 63 10.84 -5.21 16.57
N ILE A 64 11.18 -6.38 16.04
CA ILE A 64 12.25 -6.52 15.03
C ILE A 64 11.88 -5.81 13.73
N VAL A 65 10.63 -5.97 13.26
CA VAL A 65 10.15 -5.31 12.04
C VAL A 65 10.25 -3.78 12.17
N ILE A 66 9.83 -3.23 13.31
CA ILE A 66 9.94 -1.79 13.58
C ILE A 66 11.39 -1.34 13.59
N LEU A 67 12.30 -2.12 14.20
CA LEU A 67 13.73 -1.80 14.20
C LEU A 67 14.30 -1.74 12.78
N VAL A 68 14.00 -2.75 11.95
CA VAL A 68 14.46 -2.79 10.54
C VAL A 68 13.87 -1.61 9.74
N ALA A 69 12.60 -1.28 9.95
CA ALA A 69 11.97 -0.13 9.31
C ALA A 69 12.62 1.19 9.73
N LEU A 70 12.90 1.39 11.02
CA LEU A 70 13.58 2.58 11.54
C LEU A 70 14.99 2.73 10.96
N VAL A 71 15.77 1.66 10.93
CA VAL A 71 17.12 1.67 10.32
C VAL A 71 17.04 2.06 8.83
N THR A 72 16.06 1.53 8.10
CA THR A 72 15.85 1.84 6.69
C THR A 72 15.48 3.30 6.46
N VAL A 73 14.56 3.85 7.26
CA VAL A 73 14.12 5.25 7.18
C VAL A 73 15.27 6.20 7.54
N LEU A 74 16.00 5.92 8.62
CA LEU A 74 17.16 6.72 9.03
C LEU A 74 18.25 6.73 7.95
N SER A 75 18.51 5.58 7.33
CA SER A 75 19.44 5.50 6.19
C SER A 75 18.94 6.32 5.00
N GLY A 76 17.65 6.24 4.67
CA GLY A 76 17.03 7.01 3.59
C GLY A 76 17.15 8.53 3.80
N ILE A 77 16.90 9.01 5.02
CA ILE A 77 17.05 10.43 5.37
C ILE A 77 18.50 10.90 5.13
N GLY A 78 19.50 10.13 5.57
CA GLY A 78 20.90 10.47 5.36
C GLY A 78 21.33 10.49 3.88
N VAL A 79 20.67 9.68 3.03
CA VAL A 79 20.84 9.73 1.57
C VAL A 79 20.20 10.99 0.99
N CYS A 80 18.99 11.35 1.43
CA CYS A 80 18.27 12.54 0.99
C CYS A 80 19.02 13.84 1.35
N GLU A 81 19.65 13.92 2.52
CA GLU A 81 20.44 15.09 2.94
C GLU A 81 21.70 15.32 2.06
N ARG A 82 22.29 14.23 1.54
CA ARG A 82 23.48 14.29 0.67
C ARG A 82 23.14 14.48 -0.80
N CYS A 83 21.89 14.27 -1.19
CA CYS A 83 21.43 14.45 -2.56
C CYS A 83 21.07 15.91 -2.82
N SER A 84 21.72 16.54 -3.81
CA SER A 84 21.19 17.78 -4.39
C SER A 84 19.89 17.44 -5.13
N ILE A 85 18.76 17.93 -4.62
CA ILE A 85 17.43 17.70 -5.21
C ILE A 85 17.38 18.38 -6.58
N GLY A 86 17.73 17.63 -7.62
CA GLY A 86 17.21 17.88 -8.97
C GLY A 86 15.73 17.50 -9.01
N SER A 87 14.99 18.00 -10.00
CA SER A 87 13.59 17.66 -10.28
C SER A 87 13.44 16.20 -10.78
N GLY A 88 13.92 15.23 -10.03
CA GLY A 88 13.85 13.80 -10.32
C GLY A 88 13.34 13.03 -9.11
N GLY A 89 12.56 11.97 -9.34
CA GLY A 89 12.01 11.12 -8.27
C GLY A 89 13.06 10.28 -7.54
N VAL A 90 12.61 9.33 -6.72
CA VAL A 90 13.44 8.49 -5.83
C VAL A 90 14.59 7.78 -6.57
N TYR A 91 14.34 7.30 -7.80
CA TYR A 91 15.37 6.66 -8.62
C TYR A 91 16.52 7.63 -9.00
N SER A 92 16.20 8.89 -9.28
CA SER A 92 17.21 9.91 -9.58
C SER A 92 18.11 10.12 -8.36
N MET A 93 17.52 10.27 -7.17
CA MET A 93 18.28 10.43 -5.92
C MET A 93 19.22 9.23 -5.67
N ILE A 94 18.70 8.00 -5.77
CA ILE A 94 19.49 6.77 -5.55
C ILE A 94 20.63 6.65 -6.57
N SER A 95 20.36 6.92 -7.85
CA SER A 95 21.36 6.83 -8.92
C SER A 95 22.49 7.86 -8.78
N THR A 96 22.21 9.01 -8.15
CA THR A 96 23.20 10.05 -7.87
C THR A 96 24.13 9.68 -6.72
N VAL A 97 23.63 8.99 -5.67
CA VAL A 97 24.45 8.63 -4.49
C VAL A 97 25.23 7.32 -4.67
N LEU A 98 24.62 6.32 -5.31
CA LEU A 98 25.21 4.98 -5.47
C LEU A 98 25.95 4.79 -6.81
N GLY A 99 25.83 5.77 -7.71
CA GLY A 99 26.33 5.68 -9.09
C GLY A 99 25.45 4.82 -10.00
N GLY A 100 25.53 5.07 -11.30
CA GLY A 100 24.63 4.47 -12.30
C GLY A 100 24.62 2.93 -12.34
N LYS A 101 25.74 2.28 -12.00
CA LYS A 101 25.84 0.81 -11.97
C LYS A 101 25.05 0.17 -10.82
N VAL A 102 25.16 0.71 -9.60
CA VAL A 102 24.48 0.14 -8.42
C VAL A 102 23.03 0.60 -8.35
N GLY A 103 22.75 1.85 -8.73
CA GLY A 103 21.38 2.38 -8.78
C GLY A 103 20.47 1.61 -9.76
N GLY A 104 21.01 1.15 -10.89
CA GLY A 104 20.27 0.32 -11.86
C GLY A 104 19.83 -1.02 -11.29
N THR A 105 20.72 -1.76 -10.64
CA THR A 105 20.41 -3.08 -10.05
C THR A 105 19.42 -2.96 -8.89
N VAL A 106 19.62 -1.99 -7.99
CA VAL A 106 18.70 -1.75 -6.87
C VAL A 106 17.32 -1.32 -7.36
N GLY A 107 17.24 -0.48 -8.40
CA GLY A 107 15.99 -0.07 -9.02
C GLY A 107 15.21 -1.25 -9.63
N LEU A 108 15.90 -2.16 -10.33
CA LEU A 108 15.27 -3.36 -10.88
C LEU A 108 14.72 -4.29 -9.78
N LEU A 109 15.49 -4.50 -8.71
CA LEU A 109 15.03 -5.29 -7.56
C LEU A 109 13.80 -4.66 -6.88
N TYR A 110 13.80 -3.33 -6.74
CA TYR A 110 12.67 -2.60 -6.16
C TYR A 110 11.39 -2.75 -7.00
N VAL A 111 11.47 -2.57 -8.32
CA VAL A 111 10.32 -2.75 -9.21
C VAL A 111 9.80 -4.18 -9.16
N PHE A 112 10.69 -5.17 -9.18
CA PHE A 112 10.30 -6.57 -9.06
C PHE A 112 9.60 -6.87 -7.72
N GLY A 113 10.14 -6.34 -6.62
CA GLY A 113 9.52 -6.46 -5.30
C GLY A 113 8.11 -5.85 -5.26
N GLN A 114 7.92 -4.67 -5.85
CA GLN A 114 6.61 -4.03 -5.91
C GLN A 114 5.61 -4.79 -6.79
N CYS A 115 6.06 -5.41 -7.88
CA CYS A 115 5.22 -6.30 -8.69
C CYS A 115 4.74 -7.52 -7.88
N VAL A 116 5.63 -8.16 -7.13
CA VAL A 116 5.29 -9.31 -6.28
C VAL A 116 4.34 -8.91 -5.14
N ALA A 117 4.60 -7.78 -4.49
CA ALA A 117 3.71 -7.24 -3.46
C ALA A 117 2.30 -6.95 -4.02
N GLY A 118 2.21 -6.31 -5.19
CA GLY A 118 0.94 -6.06 -5.87
C GLY A 118 0.18 -7.35 -6.20
N ALA A 119 0.87 -8.39 -6.69
CA ALA A 119 0.26 -9.70 -6.96
C ALA A 119 -0.27 -10.35 -5.67
N MET A 120 0.46 -10.23 -4.56
CA MET A 120 0.02 -10.73 -3.26
C MET A 120 -1.24 -10.02 -2.77
N TYR A 121 -1.32 -8.68 -2.91
CA TYR A 121 -2.50 -7.92 -2.50
C TYR A 121 -3.75 -8.29 -3.31
N ILE A 122 -3.61 -8.48 -4.62
CA ILE A 122 -4.71 -8.92 -5.49
C ILE A 122 -5.17 -10.32 -5.10
N THR A 123 -4.23 -11.23 -4.82
CA THR A 123 -4.55 -12.61 -4.46
C THR A 123 -5.28 -12.68 -3.12
N GLY A 124 -4.84 -11.95 -2.09
CA GLY A 124 -5.52 -11.91 -0.80
C GLY A 124 -6.94 -11.33 -0.87
N PHE A 125 -7.15 -10.35 -1.75
CA PHE A 125 -8.49 -9.82 -2.02
C PHE A 125 -9.38 -10.83 -2.74
N ALA A 126 -8.84 -11.54 -3.74
CA ALA A 126 -9.56 -12.57 -4.46
C ALA A 126 -9.95 -13.77 -3.57
N GLU A 127 -9.08 -14.17 -2.64
CA GLU A 127 -9.39 -15.18 -1.62
C GLU A 127 -10.51 -14.72 -0.68
N SER A 128 -10.51 -13.45 -0.28
CA SER A 128 -11.56 -12.90 0.58
C SER A 128 -12.92 -12.87 -0.14
N ILE A 129 -12.95 -12.48 -1.42
CA ILE A 129 -14.19 -12.50 -2.22
C ILE A 129 -14.68 -13.93 -2.47
N SER A 130 -13.78 -14.86 -2.80
CA SER A 130 -14.17 -16.24 -3.10
C SER A 130 -14.73 -16.94 -1.85
N ALA A 131 -14.22 -16.62 -0.67
CA ALA A 131 -14.77 -17.07 0.60
C ALA A 131 -16.21 -16.58 0.81
N ILE A 132 -16.51 -15.33 0.50
CA ILE A 132 -17.87 -14.76 0.63
C ILE A 132 -18.85 -15.42 -0.36
N LEU A 133 -18.39 -15.72 -1.58
CA LEU A 133 -19.23 -16.30 -2.64
C LEU A 133 -19.43 -17.83 -2.54
N HIS A 134 -18.81 -18.51 -1.55
CA HIS A 134 -18.85 -19.97 -1.37
C HIS A 134 -18.47 -20.82 -2.62
N LEU A 135 -17.79 -20.21 -3.60
CA LEU A 135 -17.34 -20.90 -4.80
C LEU A 135 -15.96 -21.54 -4.52
N GLN A 136 -15.98 -22.76 -3.97
CA GLN A 136 -14.78 -23.55 -3.60
C GLN A 136 -13.97 -24.09 -4.80
N SER A 137 -14.16 -23.57 -6.02
CA SER A 137 -13.41 -24.01 -7.20
C SER A 137 -12.12 -23.23 -7.38
N THR A 138 -10.98 -23.92 -7.44
CA THR A 138 -9.64 -23.33 -7.66
C THR A 138 -9.58 -22.48 -8.94
N TRP A 139 -10.37 -22.85 -9.95
CA TRP A 139 -10.47 -22.10 -11.20
C TRP A 139 -11.22 -20.77 -11.04
N ALA A 140 -12.20 -20.71 -10.14
CA ALA A 140 -12.94 -19.48 -9.86
C ALA A 140 -12.06 -18.44 -9.17
N VAL A 141 -11.23 -18.84 -8.21
CA VAL A 141 -10.28 -17.92 -7.54
C VAL A 141 -9.31 -17.31 -8.53
N ARG A 142 -8.73 -18.14 -9.43
CA ARG A 142 -7.81 -17.66 -10.47
C ARG A 142 -8.49 -16.72 -11.47
N GLY A 143 -9.75 -17.00 -11.83
CA GLY A 143 -10.56 -16.12 -12.67
C GLY A 143 -10.84 -14.76 -12.03
N ILE A 144 -11.21 -14.75 -10.74
CA ILE A 144 -11.46 -13.52 -9.98
C ILE A 144 -10.18 -12.69 -9.84
N SER A 145 -9.05 -13.32 -9.50
CA SER A 145 -7.75 -12.62 -9.43
C SER A 145 -7.37 -11.96 -10.75
N LEU A 146 -7.59 -12.66 -11.88
CA LEU A 146 -7.30 -12.11 -13.21
C LEU A 146 -8.23 -10.95 -13.56
N ALA A 147 -9.52 -11.06 -13.24
CA ALA A 147 -10.49 -9.98 -13.45
C ALA A 147 -10.14 -8.73 -12.62
N VAL A 148 -9.79 -8.92 -11.35
CA VAL A 148 -9.36 -7.83 -10.44
C VAL A 148 -8.08 -7.18 -10.95
N LEU A 149 -7.09 -7.97 -11.40
CA LEU A 149 -5.86 -7.46 -11.99
C LEU A 149 -6.13 -6.59 -13.23
N LEU A 150 -7.00 -7.05 -14.13
CA LEU A 150 -7.38 -6.28 -15.33
C LEU A 150 -8.16 -5.01 -14.99
N ALA A 151 -9.06 -5.06 -14.01
CA ALA A 151 -9.78 -3.88 -13.54
C ALA A 151 -8.82 -2.84 -12.93
N LEU A 152 -7.90 -3.27 -12.06
CA LEU A 152 -6.85 -2.41 -11.49
C LEU A 152 -5.95 -1.82 -12.58
N LEU A 153 -5.59 -2.62 -13.60
CA LEU A 153 -4.82 -2.13 -14.74
C LEU A 153 -5.60 -1.04 -15.51
N GLY A 154 -6.89 -1.27 -15.75
CA GLY A 154 -7.77 -0.27 -16.38
C GLY A 154 -7.86 1.04 -15.59
N ILE A 155 -7.99 0.95 -14.26
CA ILE A 155 -8.01 2.13 -13.37
C ILE A 155 -6.66 2.87 -13.42
N ASN A 156 -5.54 2.14 -13.46
CA ASN A 156 -4.21 2.76 -13.59
C ASN A 156 -4.03 3.50 -14.92
N LEU A 157 -4.65 3.02 -16.01
CA LEU A 157 -4.60 3.66 -17.32
C LEU A 157 -5.54 4.88 -17.43
N ALA A 158 -6.66 4.90 -16.70
CA ALA A 158 -7.68 5.97 -16.78
C ALA A 158 -7.21 7.33 -16.23
N GLY A 159 -6.13 7.37 -15.45
CA GLY A 159 -5.43 8.60 -15.11
C GLY A 159 -5.14 8.78 -13.61
N VAL A 160 -3.95 9.29 -13.33
CA VAL A 160 -3.40 9.45 -11.97
C VAL A 160 -4.25 10.36 -11.08
N LYS A 161 -4.93 11.36 -11.67
CA LYS A 161 -5.83 12.29 -10.94
C LYS A 161 -6.97 11.57 -10.20
N TRP A 162 -7.51 10.48 -10.77
CA TRP A 162 -8.57 9.69 -10.12
C TRP A 162 -8.02 8.86 -8.96
N ILE A 163 -6.84 8.26 -9.16
CA ILE A 163 -6.15 7.42 -8.18
C ILE A 163 -5.88 8.20 -6.89
N ILE A 164 -5.45 9.45 -6.99
CA ILE A 164 -5.12 10.25 -5.80
C ILE A 164 -6.37 10.59 -4.98
N ARG A 165 -7.51 10.88 -5.62
CA ARG A 165 -8.77 11.08 -4.89
C ARG A 165 -9.25 9.78 -4.24
N LEU A 166 -9.10 8.66 -4.93
CA LEU A 166 -9.42 7.34 -4.38
C LEU A 166 -8.50 6.98 -3.20
N GLN A 167 -7.22 7.35 -3.24
CA GLN A 167 -6.26 7.14 -2.17
C GLN A 167 -6.69 7.83 -0.87
N LEU A 168 -7.14 9.09 -0.96
CA LEU A 168 -7.64 9.83 0.20
C LEU A 168 -8.91 9.19 0.76
N LEU A 169 -9.80 8.71 -0.12
CA LEU A 169 -11.01 8.00 0.30
C LEU A 169 -10.68 6.67 0.98
N LEU A 170 -9.73 5.91 0.45
CA LEU A 170 -9.25 4.66 1.03
C LEU A 170 -8.62 4.87 2.41
N LEU A 171 -7.85 5.95 2.59
CA LEU A 171 -7.30 6.32 3.91
C LEU A 171 -8.42 6.64 4.91
N LEU A 172 -9.47 7.34 4.50
CA LEU A 172 -10.61 7.62 5.36
C LEU A 172 -11.32 6.33 5.79
N LEU A 173 -11.55 5.40 4.85
CA LEU A 173 -12.16 4.11 5.15
C LEU A 173 -11.30 3.27 6.11
N LEU A 174 -9.98 3.29 5.90
CA LEU A 174 -9.02 2.64 6.80
C LEU A 174 -9.08 3.25 8.21
N ALA A 175 -9.10 4.59 8.31
CA ALA A 175 -9.20 5.27 9.60
C ALA A 175 -10.48 4.88 10.35
N VAL A 176 -11.62 4.82 9.64
CA VAL A 176 -12.89 4.34 10.20
C VAL A 176 -12.76 2.89 10.68
N SER A 177 -12.15 2.00 9.89
CA SER A 177 -11.97 0.60 10.27
C SER A 177 -11.08 0.43 11.51
N THR A 178 -10.02 1.23 11.64
CA THR A 178 -9.16 1.20 12.83
C THR A 178 -9.90 1.75 14.05
N LEU A 179 -10.69 2.81 13.90
CA LEU A 179 -11.53 3.33 14.98
C LEU A 179 -12.56 2.28 15.43
N ASP A 180 -13.23 1.62 14.50
CA ASP A 180 -14.19 0.55 14.80
C ASP A 180 -13.53 -0.62 15.55
N PHE A 181 -12.35 -1.05 15.11
CA PHE A 181 -11.58 -2.08 15.81
C PHE A 181 -11.21 -1.68 17.26
N VAL A 182 -10.78 -0.43 17.46
CA VAL A 182 -10.45 0.10 18.78
C VAL A 182 -11.70 0.16 19.67
N ILE A 183 -12.83 0.65 19.14
CA ILE A 183 -14.13 0.68 19.84
C ILE A 183 -14.58 -0.75 20.17
N GLY A 184 -14.45 -1.69 19.24
CA GLY A 184 -14.72 -3.11 19.44
C GLY A 184 -13.86 -3.73 20.55
N SER A 185 -12.59 -3.35 20.64
CA SER A 185 -11.69 -3.79 21.71
C SER A 185 -12.12 -3.26 23.09
N PHE A 186 -12.62 -2.04 23.18
CA PHE A 186 -13.08 -1.46 24.45
C PHE A 186 -14.49 -1.94 24.85
N THR A 187 -15.34 -2.27 23.88
CA THR A 187 -16.71 -2.76 24.13
C THR A 187 -16.78 -4.27 24.42
N HIS A 188 -15.69 -5.01 24.27
CA HIS A 188 -15.63 -6.44 24.64
C HIS A 188 -15.54 -6.69 26.17
N LEU A 189 -15.51 -5.64 26.99
CA LEU A 189 -15.59 -5.74 28.45
C LEU A 189 -17.06 -5.65 28.92
N ASP A 190 -17.89 -6.65 28.57
CA ASP A 190 -19.07 -7.12 29.34
C ASP A 190 -20.01 -8.03 28.51
N PRO A 191 -19.71 -9.33 28.34
CA PRO A 191 -20.72 -10.31 27.92
C PRO A 191 -21.72 -10.69 29.03
N GLY A 192 -21.68 -10.02 30.20
CA GLY A 192 -22.35 -10.46 31.44
C GLY A 192 -23.66 -9.79 31.83
N LYS A 193 -24.21 -8.80 31.11
CA LYS A 193 -25.41 -8.07 31.61
C LYS A 193 -26.47 -7.63 30.60
N THR A 194 -26.60 -8.31 29.46
CA THR A 194 -27.70 -7.99 28.49
C THR A 194 -28.44 -9.23 27.93
N ARG A 195 -28.29 -10.41 28.53
CA ARG A 195 -29.11 -11.62 28.19
C ARG A 195 -29.77 -12.31 29.39
N MET A 196 -30.07 -11.57 30.45
CA MET A 196 -31.11 -11.94 31.42
C MET A 196 -32.30 -11.02 31.19
N GLY A 197 -33.21 -11.38 30.30
CA GLY A 197 -34.39 -10.53 30.06
C GLY A 197 -35.24 -10.82 28.82
N SER A 198 -34.97 -11.86 28.03
CA SER A 198 -35.93 -12.25 26.99
C SER A 198 -35.94 -13.76 26.77
N GLY A 199 -36.98 -14.40 27.32
CA GLY A 199 -37.68 -15.46 26.62
C GLY A 199 -37.13 -16.87 26.76
N ALA A 200 -37.18 -17.41 27.98
CA ALA A 200 -37.44 -18.83 28.15
C ALA A 200 -38.77 -19.21 27.47
N ARG A 201 -38.72 -19.89 26.31
CA ARG A 201 -39.66 -20.98 25.98
C ARG A 201 -39.21 -21.73 24.73
N ILE A 202 -38.53 -22.82 25.00
CA ILE A 202 -38.49 -24.05 24.19
C ILE A 202 -39.90 -24.66 24.22
N SER A 203 -40.47 -24.91 23.05
CA SER A 203 -41.39 -26.01 22.79
C SER A 203 -41.18 -26.49 21.36
#